data_AF-A0A539D851-F1
#
_entry.id   AF-A0A539D851-F1
#
_cell.length_a   1.000
_cell.length_b   1.000
_cell.length_c   1.000
_cell.angle_alpha   90.00
_cell.angle_beta   90.00
_cell.angle_gamma   90.00
#
_symmetry.space_group_name_H-M   'P 1'
#
loop_
_entity.id
_entity.type
_entity.pdbx_description
1 polymer ?
#
loop_
_entity_poly.entity_id
_entity_poly.type
_entity_poly.pdbx_seq_one_letter_code
_entity_poly.pdbx_strand_id
1 'polypeptide(L)'
;TGPDLNFSDQATVNLNVFIDLNSQTDWVAKFPWLKGSRINFGVQNLFDTRPEVTASAGATPLNYQSDYLDPTGRVVSLTFRKILF
;
A
#
# COMPACT_ATOMS: atom_id res chain seq x y z
N THR A 1 8.33 26.49 -26.43
CA THR A 1 7.07 25.74 -26.19
C THR A 1 7.44 24.28 -26.00
N GLY A 2 7.00 23.67 -24.90
CA GLY A 2 7.28 22.25 -24.63
C GLY A 2 6.28 21.33 -25.35
N PRO A 3 6.58 20.02 -25.45
CA PRO A 3 5.63 19.05 -26.00
C PRO A 3 4.43 18.87 -25.07
N ASP A 4 3.27 18.61 -25.66
CA ASP A 4 2.04 18.31 -24.91
C ASP A 4 2.17 16.94 -24.20
N LEU A 5 1.65 16.86 -22.99
CA LEU A 5 1.68 15.65 -22.16
C LEU A 5 0.27 15.08 -22.01
N ASN A 6 0.12 13.78 -22.26
CA ASN A 6 -1.11 13.04 -22.02
C ASN A 6 -0.94 12.15 -20.79
N PHE A 7 -1.87 12.26 -19.85
CA PHE A 7 -1.90 11.50 -18.61
C PHE A 7 -2.94 10.40 -18.74
N SER A 8 -2.53 9.16 -18.55
CA SER A 8 -3.44 8.02 -18.53
C SER A 8 -4.23 7.99 -17.23
N ASP A 9 -5.46 7.47 -17.28
CA ASP A 9 -6.26 7.21 -16.10
C ASP A 9 -5.57 6.18 -15.19
N GLN A 10 -5.66 6.38 -13.89
CA GLN A 10 -5.10 5.47 -12.89
C GLN A 10 -6.13 5.14 -11.81
N ALA A 11 -6.28 3.87 -11.50
CA ALA A 11 -7.09 3.39 -10.39
C ALA A 11 -6.25 2.52 -9.45
N THR A 12 -6.27 2.86 -8.16
CA THR A 12 -5.57 2.09 -7.13
C THR A 12 -6.57 1.38 -6.21
N VAL A 13 -6.25 0.14 -5.85
CA VAL A 13 -7.03 -0.65 -4.89
C VAL A 13 -6.15 -1.03 -3.72
N ASN A 14 -6.63 -0.79 -2.51
CA ASN A 14 -5.92 -1.08 -1.27
C ASN A 14 -6.64 -2.17 -0.50
N LEU A 15 -5.88 -3.15 0.00
CA LEU A 15 -6.38 -4.24 0.84
C LEU A 15 -5.88 -4.05 2.28
N ASN A 16 -6.78 -4.16 3.25
CA ASN A 16 -6.42 -4.19 4.67
C ASN A 16 -7.21 -5.29 5.38
N VAL A 17 -6.49 -6.19 6.05
CA VAL A 17 -7.04 -7.30 6.81
C VAL A 17 -6.45 -7.25 8.22
N PHE A 18 -7.29 -7.39 9.24
CA PHE A 18 -6.82 -7.41 10.63
C PHE A 18 -7.43 -8.58 11.40
N ILE A 19 -6.71 -9.02 12.41
CA ILE A 19 -7.18 -10.01 13.39
C ILE A 19 -6.99 -9.42 14.78
N ASP A 20 -8.09 -9.29 15.50
CA ASP A 20 -8.07 -8.95 16.92
C ASP A 20 -7.81 -10.21 17.75
N LEU A 21 -6.62 -10.32 18.35
CA LEU A 21 -6.25 -11.50 19.12
C LEU A 21 -6.85 -11.46 20.53
N ASN A 22 -7.28 -10.28 20.99
CA ASN A 22 -7.91 -10.15 22.31
C ASN A 22 -9.31 -10.77 22.34
N SER A 23 -10.03 -10.77 21.22
CA SER A 23 -11.35 -11.42 21.11
C SER A 23 -11.27 -12.94 21.01
N GLN A 24 -10.08 -13.50 20.73
CA GLN A 24 -9.86 -14.94 20.62
C GLN A 24 -9.54 -15.52 21.99
N THR A 25 -10.57 -15.71 22.82
CA THR A 25 -10.44 -16.09 24.24
C THR A 25 -9.64 -17.37 24.46
N ASP A 26 -9.85 -18.40 23.65
CA ASP A 26 -9.09 -19.66 23.73
C ASP A 26 -7.59 -19.46 23.50
N TRP A 27 -7.23 -18.56 22.58
CA TRP A 27 -5.84 -18.26 22.27
C TRP A 27 -5.20 -17.41 23.35
N VAL A 28 -5.93 -16.43 23.91
CA VAL A 28 -5.45 -15.64 25.05
C VAL A 28 -5.26 -16.52 26.29
N ALA A 29 -6.15 -17.49 26.53
CA ALA A 29 -6.00 -18.44 27.63
C ALA A 29 -4.72 -19.28 27.49
N LYS A 30 -4.41 -19.76 26.28
CA LYS A 30 -3.18 -20.52 25.99
C LYS A 30 -1.93 -19.63 25.94
N PHE A 31 -2.06 -18.40 25.47
CA PHE A 31 -0.98 -17.44 25.27
C PHE A 31 -1.37 -16.08 25.86
N PRO A 32 -1.21 -15.87 27.18
CA PRO A 32 -1.69 -14.66 27.86
C PRO A 32 -1.09 -13.35 27.34
N TRP A 33 0.10 -13.40 26.74
CA TRP A 33 0.74 -12.25 26.10
C TRP A 33 -0.04 -11.72 24.90
N LEU A 34 -0.99 -12.49 24.33
CA LEU A 34 -1.87 -12.04 23.26
C LEU A 34 -2.92 -11.03 23.72
N LYS A 35 -3.19 -10.92 25.03
CA LYS A 35 -4.13 -9.93 25.58
C LYS A 35 -3.80 -8.53 25.08
N GLY A 36 -4.78 -7.81 24.54
CA GLY A 36 -4.58 -6.46 23.98
C GLY A 36 -3.69 -6.41 22.74
N SER A 37 -3.53 -7.53 22.01
CA SER A 37 -2.77 -7.59 20.76
C SER A 37 -3.66 -7.59 19.52
N ARG A 38 -3.20 -6.97 18.43
CA ARG A 38 -3.83 -7.00 17.10
C ARG A 38 -2.77 -7.15 16.02
N ILE A 39 -3.05 -7.97 15.01
CA ILE A 39 -2.24 -8.08 13.79
C ILE A 39 -3.01 -7.39 12.65
N ASN A 40 -2.31 -6.62 11.83
CA ASN A 40 -2.83 -6.04 10.60
C ASN A 40 -1.90 -6.38 9.44
N PHE A 41 -2.48 -6.81 8.33
CA PHE A 41 -1.82 -7.01 7.05
C PHE A 41 -2.42 -6.04 6.04
N GLY A 42 -1.57 -5.26 5.39
CA GLY A 42 -1.97 -4.25 4.41
C GLY A 42 -1.23 -4.44 3.08
N VAL A 43 -1.95 -4.24 1.98
CA VAL A 43 -1.36 -4.09 0.65
C VAL A 43 -1.89 -2.80 0.04
N GLN A 44 -0.99 -1.83 -0.16
CA GLN A 44 -1.28 -0.60 -0.89
C GLN A 44 -0.97 -0.81 -2.36
N ASN A 45 -1.86 -0.36 -3.24
CA ASN A 45 -1.76 -0.56 -4.68
C ASN A 45 -1.64 -2.06 -5.05
N LEU A 46 -2.69 -2.83 -4.76
CA LEU A 46 -2.77 -4.28 -4.95
C LEU A 46 -2.35 -4.72 -6.36
N PHE A 47 -2.71 -3.92 -7.37
CA PHE A 47 -2.44 -4.19 -8.78
C PHE A 47 -1.16 -3.53 -9.32
N ASP A 48 -0.38 -2.82 -8.49
CA ASP A 48 0.89 -2.16 -8.85
C ASP A 48 0.78 -1.23 -10.07
N THR A 49 -0.33 -0.50 -10.13
CA THR A 49 -0.56 0.53 -11.18
C THR A 49 0.30 1.75 -10.90
N ARG A 50 0.83 2.40 -11.94
CA ARG A 50 1.63 3.63 -11.82
C ARG A 50 1.10 4.71 -12.77
N PRO A 51 1.30 6.00 -12.46
CA PRO A 51 0.97 7.08 -13.40
C PRO A 51 1.76 6.90 -14.69
N GLU A 52 1.06 6.81 -15.82
CA GLU A 52 1.69 6.75 -17.15
C GLU A 52 1.48 8.09 -17.85
N VAL A 53 2.58 8.68 -18.30
CA VAL A 53 2.58 9.95 -19.03
C VAL A 53 3.26 9.73 -20.37
N THR A 54 2.59 10.15 -21.45
CA THR A 54 3.14 10.10 -22.81
C THR A 54 3.27 11.51 -23.36
N ALA A 55 4.38 11.79 -24.06
CA ALA A 55 4.62 13.08 -24.68
C ALA A 55 4.30 13.02 -26.17
N SER A 56 3.69 14.07 -26.72
CA SER A 56 3.37 14.15 -28.16
C SER A 56 4.62 14.15 -29.05
N ALA A 57 5.77 14.57 -28.52
CA ALA A 57 7.06 14.53 -29.19
C ALA A 57 7.81 13.17 -29.06
N GLY A 58 7.16 12.13 -28.52
CA GLY A 58 7.74 10.80 -28.34
C GLY A 58 8.17 10.54 -26.90
N ALA A 59 9.46 10.67 -26.60
CA ALA A 59 10.01 10.27 -25.29
C ALA A 59 9.42 11.12 -24.14
N THR A 60 8.91 10.44 -23.11
CA THR A 60 8.43 11.08 -21.89
C THR A 60 9.59 11.77 -21.16
N PRO A 61 9.48 13.06 -20.80
CA PRO A 61 10.52 13.75 -20.05
C PRO A 61 10.80 13.05 -18.71
N LEU A 62 12.05 13.12 -18.24
CA LEU A 62 12.53 12.35 -17.09
C LEU A 62 11.66 12.49 -15.84
N ASN A 63 11.21 13.71 -15.55
CA ASN A 63 10.38 14.03 -14.39
C ASN A 63 8.95 13.46 -14.45
N TYR A 64 8.51 12.99 -15.63
CA TYR A 64 7.20 12.38 -15.85
C TYR A 64 7.27 10.87 -16.09
N GLN A 65 8.45 10.27 -15.98
CA GLN A 65 8.56 8.83 -16.01
C GLN A 65 7.92 8.24 -14.75
N SER A 66 7.20 7.14 -14.90
CA SER A 66 6.38 6.53 -13.85
C SER A 66 7.13 6.26 -12.54
N ASP A 67 8.39 5.85 -12.63
CA ASP A 67 9.22 5.55 -11.45
C ASP A 67 9.71 6.80 -10.70
N TYR A 68 9.69 7.97 -11.35
CA TYR A 68 9.97 9.24 -10.68
C TYR A 68 8.70 9.84 -10.06
N LEU A 69 7.54 9.57 -10.66
CA LEU A 69 6.24 10.02 -10.14
C LEU A 69 5.76 9.17 -8.96
N ASP A 70 5.92 7.84 -9.05
CA ASP A 70 5.64 6.90 -7.98
C ASP A 70 6.81 5.92 -7.82
N PRO A 71 7.86 6.30 -7.07
CA PRO A 71 9.03 5.45 -6.86
C PRO A 71 8.73 4.23 -5.98
N THR A 72 7.61 4.22 -5.27
CA THR A 72 7.30 3.17 -4.31
C THR A 72 6.43 2.07 -4.93
N GLY A 73 5.40 2.45 -5.69
CA GLY A 73 4.44 1.51 -6.26
C GLY A 73 3.69 0.72 -5.18
N ARG A 74 3.67 -0.61 -5.30
CA ARG A 74 3.03 -1.49 -4.31
C ARG A 74 3.81 -1.62 -3.00
N VAL A 75 3.11 -1.41 -1.88
CA VAL A 75 3.65 -1.62 -0.52
C VAL A 75 2.90 -2.72 0.18
N VAL A 76 3.64 -3.68 0.73
CA VAL A 76 3.11 -4.73 1.61
C VAL A 76 3.55 -4.45 3.05
N SER A 77 2.61 -4.45 3.98
CA SER A 77 2.86 -4.18 5.40
C SER A 77 2.31 -5.28 6.29
N LEU A 78 3.07 -5.60 7.34
CA LEU A 78 2.65 -6.43 8.45
C LEU A 78 2.89 -5.65 9.73
N THR A 79 1.84 -5.42 10.51
CA THR A 79 1.90 -4.64 11.74
C THR A 79 1.38 -5.46 12.91
N PHE A 80 2.17 -5.51 13.97
CA PHE A 80 1.74 -6.03 15.26
C PHE A 80 1.57 -4.88 16.24
N ARG A 81 0.37 -4.75 16.83
CA ARG A 81 0.05 -3.72 17.82
C ARG A 81 -0.25 -4.38 19.15
N LYS A 82 0.37 -3.88 20.23
CA LYS A 82 0.18 -4.34 21.61
C LYS A 82 -0.17 -3.15 22.50
N ILE A 83 -1.27 -3.24 23.23
CA ILE A 83 -1.59 -2.30 24.31
C ILE A 83 -1.09 -2.92 25.63
N LEU A 84 -0.35 -2.14 26.41
CA LEU A 84 0.15 -2.53 27.74
C LEU A 84 -0.77 -1.89 28.79
N PHE A 85 -1.24 -2.68 29.74
CA PHE A 85 -2.08 -2.28 30.86
C PHE A 85 -1.42 -2.73 32.17
#